data_AF-C3YN30-F1
#
_entry.id   AF-C3YN30-F1
#
_cell.length_a   1.000
_cell.length_b   1.000
_cell.length_c   1.000
_cell.angle_alpha   90.00
_cell.angle_beta   90.00
_cell.angle_gamma   90.00
#
_symmetry.space_group_name_H-M   'P 1'
#
loop_
_entity.id
_entity.type
_entity.pdbx_description
1 polymer ?
#
loop_
_entity_poly.entity_id
_entity_poly.type
_entity_poly.pdbx_seq_one_letter_code
_entity_poly.pdbx_strand_id
1 'polypeptide(L)'
;LPAGKYSFPFQYQLPSSGLPTSFESEYGRVRYSVEAIIDQPRGKPDKKFKRVFTVLDMYDLNEDPNAMTPSTAKGSKTIGMLMFTSDPIEVDVKTDRGAYCPGEVVRLSGTITNGSGTDIRHTTVQLIQVIHVRFVVIA
;
A
#
# COMPACT_ATOMS: atom_id res chain seq x y z
N LEU A 1 20.96 17.18 -39.64
CA LEU A 1 20.31 16.02 -40.27
C LEU A 1 19.37 16.52 -41.36
N PRO A 2 19.34 15.89 -42.55
CA PRO A 2 18.34 16.17 -43.58
C PRO A 2 16.89 16.07 -43.08
N ALA A 3 15.91 16.48 -43.89
CA ALA A 3 14.51 16.24 -43.56
C ALA A 3 14.21 14.74 -43.61
N GLY A 4 13.59 14.21 -42.55
CA GLY A 4 13.26 12.79 -42.47
C GLY A 4 12.86 12.36 -41.06
N LYS A 5 12.38 11.12 -40.95
CA LYS A 5 12.08 10.49 -39.66
C LYS A 5 13.34 9.79 -39.15
N TYR A 6 13.76 10.16 -37.96
CA TYR A 6 14.90 9.56 -37.27
C TYR A 6 14.40 8.75 -36.07
N SER A 7 14.98 7.56 -35.87
CA SER A 7 14.68 6.68 -34.75
C SER A 7 15.96 6.39 -34.00
N PHE A 8 15.94 6.63 -32.69
CA PHE A 8 17.07 6.40 -31.79
C PHE A 8 16.63 5.34 -30.77
N PRO A 9 16.86 4.04 -31.04
CA PRO A 9 16.48 2.98 -30.13
C PRO A 9 17.30 3.07 -28.85
N PHE A 10 16.67 2.83 -27.72
CA PHE A 10 17.33 2.69 -26.43
C PHE A 10 16.69 1.54 -25.66
N GLN A 11 17.46 0.93 -24.77
CA GLN A 11 17.00 -0.09 -23.86
C GLN A 11 17.68 0.12 -22.51
N TYR A 12 16.90 0.00 -21.44
CA TYR A 12 17.39 0.05 -20.08
C TYR A 12 16.68 -1.03 -19.29
N GLN A 13 17.44 -1.84 -18.56
CA GLN A 13 16.89 -2.84 -17.65
C GLN A 13 16.77 -2.21 -16.27
N LEU A 14 15.54 -2.12 -15.77
CA LEU A 14 15.28 -1.71 -14.40
C LEU A 14 15.92 -2.71 -13.41
N PRO A 15 16.43 -2.25 -12.25
CA PRO A 15 16.81 -3.13 -11.15
C PRO A 15 15.70 -4.15 -10.85
N SER A 16 16.08 -5.41 -10.61
CA SER A 16 15.13 -6.49 -10.33
C SER A 16 14.49 -6.40 -8.94
N SER A 17 15.04 -5.58 -8.05
CA SER A 17 14.53 -5.36 -6.70
C SER A 17 14.82 -3.93 -6.22
N GLY A 18 14.15 -3.53 -5.14
CA GLY A 18 14.34 -2.22 -4.52
C GLY A 18 13.63 -1.06 -5.24
N LEU A 19 12.82 -1.36 -6.26
CA LEU A 19 11.95 -0.38 -6.89
C LEU A 19 10.54 -0.44 -6.29
N PRO A 20 10.07 0.60 -5.60
CA PRO A 20 8.70 0.63 -5.12
C PRO A 20 7.68 0.64 -6.26
N THR A 21 6.51 0.05 -6.00
CA THR A 21 5.33 0.18 -6.88
C THR A 21 5.01 1.65 -7.14
N SER A 22 4.69 1.96 -8.39
CA SER A 22 4.18 3.28 -8.78
C SER A 22 2.91 3.59 -7.99
N PHE A 23 2.87 4.77 -7.38
CA PHE A 23 1.86 5.10 -6.39
C PHE A 23 1.47 6.57 -6.51
N GLU A 24 0.18 6.86 -6.35
CA GLU A 24 -0.35 8.22 -6.33
C GLU A 24 -1.27 8.38 -5.12
N SER A 25 -1.06 9.42 -4.33
CA SER A 25 -1.94 9.83 -3.24
C SER A 25 -1.87 11.33 -3.03
N GLU A 26 -2.77 11.87 -2.21
CA GLU A 26 -2.70 13.27 -1.77
C GLU A 26 -1.41 13.57 -0.99
N TYR A 27 -0.87 12.58 -0.27
CA TYR A 27 0.28 12.74 0.61
C TYR A 27 1.64 12.50 -0.06
N GLY A 28 1.66 12.04 -1.31
CA GLY A 28 2.90 11.72 -2.02
C GLY A 28 2.69 10.76 -3.18
N ARG A 29 3.75 10.60 -4.00
CA ARG A 29 3.71 9.76 -5.19
C ARG A 29 5.07 9.15 -5.53
N VAL A 30 5.03 8.00 -6.20
CA VAL A 30 6.17 7.32 -6.83
C VAL A 30 5.88 7.28 -8.33
N ARG A 31 6.65 8.04 -9.12
CA ARG A 31 6.52 8.11 -10.59
C ARG A 31 7.82 7.73 -11.28
N TYR A 32 7.72 6.80 -12.22
CA TYR A 32 8.81 6.45 -13.12
C TYR A 32 8.60 7.11 -14.47
N SER A 33 9.68 7.65 -15.04
CA SER A 33 9.62 8.31 -16.34
C SER A 33 10.95 8.23 -17.07
N VAL A 34 10.89 8.14 -18.38
CA VAL A 34 12.03 8.38 -19.27
C VAL A 34 11.90 9.78 -19.84
N GLU A 35 13.00 10.53 -19.85
CA GLU A 35 13.09 11.84 -20.47
C GLU A 35 14.15 11.82 -21.59
N ALA A 36 13.72 12.16 -22.80
CA ALA A 36 14.62 12.38 -23.93
C ALA A 36 14.93 13.87 -24.05
N ILE A 37 16.22 14.21 -24.05
CA ILE A 37 16.72 15.58 -24.14
C ILE A 37 17.45 15.74 -25.48
N ILE A 38 17.00 16.69 -26.29
CA ILE A 38 17.66 17.07 -27.55
C ILE A 38 18.38 18.39 -27.32
N ASP A 39 19.72 18.30 -27.27
CA ASP A 39 20.61 19.44 -27.20
C ASP A 39 20.42 20.36 -28.43
N GLN A 40 20.23 21.65 -28.19
CA GLN A 40 19.99 22.64 -29.22
C GLN A 40 21.19 23.57 -29.42
N PRO A 41 21.65 23.79 -30.66
CA PRO A 41 22.74 24.73 -30.92
C PRO A 41 22.39 26.19 -30.58
N ARG A 42 23.45 26.98 -30.31
CA ARG A 42 23.45 28.46 -30.23
C ARG A 42 22.57 29.04 -29.11
N GLY A 43 22.69 28.49 -27.90
CA GLY A 43 22.05 29.07 -26.70
C GLY A 43 20.53 28.93 -26.66
N LYS A 44 19.97 28.05 -27.50
CA LYS A 44 18.55 27.70 -27.44
C LYS A 44 18.31 26.70 -26.31
N PRO A 45 17.16 26.74 -25.64
CA PRO A 45 16.84 25.74 -24.62
C PRO A 45 16.64 24.37 -25.25
N ASP A 46 17.12 23.33 -24.56
CA ASP A 46 16.95 21.94 -24.97
C ASP A 46 15.48 21.56 -25.10
N LYS A 47 15.19 20.70 -26.08
CA LYS A 47 13.86 20.10 -26.19
C LYS A 47 13.79 18.85 -25.32
N LYS A 48 12.85 18.84 -24.38
CA LYS A 48 12.64 17.73 -23.45
C LYS A 48 11.32 17.03 -23.76
N PHE A 49 11.37 15.70 -23.84
CA PHE A 49 10.20 14.85 -24.06
C PHE A 49 10.15 13.79 -22.97
N LYS A 50 9.13 13.87 -22.13
CA LYS A 50 8.96 12.98 -20.98
C LYS A 50 7.85 11.98 -21.23
N ARG A 51 8.10 10.70 -20.94
CA ARG A 51 7.11 9.63 -20.97
C ARG A 51 7.08 8.92 -19.62
N VAL A 52 5.91 8.89 -18.99
CA VAL A 52 5.67 8.18 -17.73
C VAL A 52 5.33 6.72 -18.04
N PHE A 53 5.72 5.82 -17.14
CA PHE A 53 5.36 4.41 -17.19
C PHE A 53 5.13 3.87 -15.77
N THR A 54 4.46 2.72 -15.68
CA THR A 54 4.09 2.08 -14.40
C THR A 54 5.06 0.96 -14.08
N VAL A 55 5.55 0.95 -12.84
CA VAL A 55 6.31 -0.13 -12.22
C VAL A 55 5.44 -0.77 -11.14
N LEU A 56 5.38 -2.10 -11.11
CA LEU A 56 4.70 -2.86 -10.07
C LEU A 56 5.73 -3.74 -9.37
N ASP A 57 5.91 -3.52 -8.07
CA ASP A 57 6.55 -4.47 -7.17
C ASP A 57 5.51 -5.53 -6.84
N MET A 58 5.57 -6.65 -7.57
CA MET A 58 4.58 -7.71 -7.45
C MET A 58 4.87 -8.55 -6.22
N TYR A 59 3.88 -8.66 -5.34
CA TYR A 59 3.91 -9.59 -4.23
C TYR A 59 3.19 -10.87 -4.62
N ASP A 60 3.92 -11.99 -4.71
CA ASP A 60 3.33 -13.30 -4.97
C ASP A 60 2.85 -13.94 -3.66
N LEU A 61 1.54 -13.96 -3.47
CA LEU A 61 0.88 -14.60 -2.34
C LEU A 61 1.18 -16.10 -2.24
N ASN A 62 1.50 -16.76 -3.35
CA ASN A 62 1.83 -18.19 -3.35
C ASN A 62 3.19 -18.47 -2.68
N GLU A 63 4.07 -17.46 -2.62
CA GLU A 63 5.37 -17.56 -1.96
C GLU A 63 5.28 -17.26 -0.45
N ASP A 64 4.15 -16.74 0.04
CA ASP A 64 3.97 -16.45 1.47
C ASP A 64 3.49 -17.70 2.24
N PRO A 65 4.34 -18.29 3.11
CA PRO A 65 3.94 -19.45 3.91
C PRO A 65 2.80 -19.15 4.89
N ASN A 66 2.52 -17.88 5.19
CA ASN A 66 1.46 -17.46 6.09
C ASN A 66 0.18 -17.05 5.36
N ALA A 67 0.14 -17.08 4.02
CA ALA A 67 -1.05 -16.65 3.26
C ALA A 67 -2.31 -17.39 3.70
N MET A 68 -2.18 -18.70 3.98
CA MET A 68 -3.29 -19.55 4.43
C MET A 68 -3.45 -19.59 5.96
N THR A 69 -2.55 -18.98 6.72
CA THR A 69 -2.61 -18.96 8.18
C THR A 69 -3.55 -17.83 8.64
N PRO A 70 -4.65 -18.14 9.35
CA PRO A 70 -5.55 -17.12 9.89
C PRO A 70 -4.83 -16.04 10.69
N SER A 71 -5.15 -14.78 10.40
CA SER A 71 -4.72 -13.67 11.26
C SER A 71 -5.67 -13.57 12.45
N THR A 72 -5.11 -13.50 13.66
CA THR A 72 -5.88 -13.41 14.91
C THR A 72 -5.57 -12.11 15.63
N ALA A 73 -6.59 -11.45 16.19
CA ALA A 73 -6.41 -10.26 17.02
C ALA A 73 -7.28 -10.36 18.28
N LYS A 74 -6.69 -9.96 19.41
CA LYS A 74 -7.38 -9.84 20.70
C LYS A 74 -7.34 -8.39 21.18
N GLY A 75 -8.44 -7.94 21.74
CA GLY A 75 -8.57 -6.60 22.31
C GLY A 75 -9.41 -6.62 23.57
N SER A 76 -9.12 -5.70 24.49
CA SER A 76 -9.89 -5.52 25.72
C SER A 76 -10.07 -4.03 26.00
N LYS A 77 -11.27 -3.65 26.46
CA LYS A 77 -11.61 -2.26 26.81
C LYS A 77 -12.50 -2.23 28.04
N THR A 78 -12.14 -1.44 29.05
CA THR A 78 -12.98 -1.15 30.22
C THR A 78 -13.69 0.20 30.06
N ILE A 79 -14.84 0.34 30.72
CA ILE A 79 -15.64 1.57 30.74
C ILE A 79 -15.61 2.15 32.16
N GLY A 80 -15.37 3.45 32.30
CA GLY A 80 -15.42 4.12 33.60
C GLY A 80 -14.29 5.11 33.83
N MET A 81 -14.22 5.69 35.03
CA MET A 81 -13.21 6.69 35.41
C MET A 81 -12.80 6.53 36.89
N LEU A 82 -11.52 6.79 37.17
CA LEU A 82 -10.91 6.84 38.51
C LEU A 82 -11.07 5.56 39.35
N MET A 83 -12.16 5.40 40.09
CA MET A 83 -12.38 4.31 41.06
C MET A 83 -13.56 3.40 40.72
N PHE A 84 -14.27 3.68 39.62
CA PHE A 84 -15.39 2.85 39.15
C PHE A 84 -15.13 2.47 37.69
N THR A 85 -14.40 1.37 37.50
CA THR A 85 -14.20 0.73 36.20
C THR A 85 -15.07 -0.51 36.10
N SER A 86 -15.73 -0.69 34.97
CA SER A 86 -16.45 -1.90 34.65
C SER A 86 -15.48 -3.08 34.46
N ASP A 87 -16.02 -4.30 34.52
CA ASP A 87 -15.36 -5.45 33.91
C ASP A 87 -15.19 -5.21 32.40
N PRO A 88 -14.16 -5.81 31.78
CA PRO A 88 -13.81 -5.50 30.40
C PRO A 88 -14.83 -6.01 29.38
N ILE A 89 -14.86 -5.34 28.24
CA ILE A 89 -15.34 -5.88 26.98
C ILE A 89 -14.13 -6.51 26.29
N GLU A 90 -14.18 -7.81 26.06
CA GLU A 90 -13.12 -8.56 25.40
C GLU A 90 -13.57 -8.98 24.00
N VAL A 91 -12.66 -8.86 23.04
CA VAL A 91 -12.88 -9.23 21.64
C VAL A 91 -11.75 -10.17 21.23
N ASP A 92 -12.13 -11.31 20.66
CA ASP A 92 -11.21 -12.26 20.03
C ASP A 92 -11.74 -12.54 18.62
N VAL A 93 -10.99 -12.12 17.61
CA VAL A 93 -11.39 -12.23 16.20
C VAL A 93 -10.29 -12.85 15.36
N LYS A 94 -10.70 -13.55 14.32
CA LYS A 94 -9.81 -14.13 13.32
C LYS A 94 -10.39 -14.04 11.92
N THR A 95 -9.50 -13.94 10.94
CA THR A 95 -9.84 -14.12 9.53
C THR A 95 -9.86 -15.59 9.13
N ASP A 96 -10.40 -15.94 7.97
CA ASP A 96 -10.29 -17.29 7.41
C ASP A 96 -8.91 -17.58 6.81
N ARG A 97 -8.23 -16.55 6.31
CA ARG A 97 -6.87 -16.60 5.74
C ARG A 97 -6.03 -15.38 6.14
N GLY A 98 -4.71 -15.49 6.01
CA GLY A 98 -3.76 -14.44 6.38
C GLY A 98 -3.59 -13.37 5.32
N ALA A 99 -3.79 -13.72 4.05
CA ALA A 99 -3.59 -12.81 2.93
C ALA A 99 -4.61 -13.06 1.80
N TYR A 100 -4.85 -12.04 0.96
CA TYR A 100 -5.92 -12.01 -0.04
C TYR A 100 -5.49 -11.30 -1.30
N CYS A 101 -6.02 -11.76 -2.44
CA CYS A 101 -5.98 -11.03 -3.70
C CYS A 101 -7.08 -9.95 -3.76
N PRO A 102 -6.86 -8.84 -4.48
CA PRO A 102 -7.91 -7.87 -4.75
C PRO A 102 -9.16 -8.52 -5.36
N GLY A 103 -10.34 -8.21 -4.79
CA GLY A 103 -11.63 -8.75 -5.22
C GLY A 103 -12.09 -9.99 -4.46
N GLU A 104 -11.23 -10.60 -3.63
CA GLU A 104 -11.65 -11.68 -2.74
C GLU A 104 -12.44 -11.17 -1.53
N VAL A 105 -13.26 -12.04 -0.94
CA VAL A 105 -14.03 -11.77 0.28
C VAL A 105 -13.22 -12.19 1.50
N VAL A 106 -13.00 -11.26 2.43
CA VAL A 106 -12.40 -11.53 3.74
C VAL A 106 -13.48 -11.99 4.71
N ARG A 107 -13.39 -13.21 5.24
CA ARG A 107 -14.36 -13.72 6.23
C ARG A 107 -13.79 -13.56 7.63
N LEU A 108 -14.56 -12.91 8.50
CA LEU A 108 -14.21 -12.69 9.90
C LEU A 108 -15.10 -13.54 10.80
N SER A 109 -14.50 -14.12 11.83
CA SER A 109 -15.19 -14.89 12.86
C SER A 109 -14.57 -14.58 14.22
N GLY A 110 -15.35 -14.67 15.29
CA GLY A 110 -14.85 -14.32 16.61
C GLY A 110 -15.93 -14.25 17.68
N THR A 111 -15.51 -13.83 18.87
CA THR A 111 -16.35 -13.71 20.06
C THR A 111 -16.17 -12.35 20.69
N ILE A 112 -17.28 -11.78 21.15
CA ILE A 112 -17.29 -10.58 21.99
C ILE A 112 -17.88 -10.97 23.34
N THR A 113 -17.10 -10.80 24.40
CA THR A 113 -17.53 -11.06 25.79
C THR A 113 -17.71 -9.72 26.47
N ASN A 114 -18.95 -9.38 26.82
CA ASN A 114 -19.29 -8.11 27.46
C ASN A 114 -19.43 -8.28 28.97
N GLY A 115 -18.38 -8.02 29.73
CA GLY A 115 -18.44 -7.94 31.19
C GLY A 115 -18.94 -6.58 31.72
N SER A 116 -19.01 -5.55 30.86
CA SER A 116 -19.11 -4.16 31.31
C SER A 116 -20.43 -3.73 31.95
N GLY A 117 -21.45 -4.59 31.92
CA GLY A 117 -22.81 -4.27 32.38
C GLY A 117 -23.55 -3.22 31.52
N THR A 118 -22.93 -2.73 30.44
CA THR A 118 -23.52 -1.77 29.50
C THR A 118 -23.76 -2.44 28.15
N ASP A 119 -24.92 -2.18 27.52
CA ASP A 119 -25.26 -2.76 26.22
C ASP A 119 -24.34 -2.29 25.09
N ILE A 120 -23.87 -3.24 24.28
CA ILE A 120 -23.15 -2.96 23.03
C ILE A 120 -24.19 -2.70 21.94
N ARG A 121 -24.33 -1.44 21.53
CA ARG A 121 -25.34 -1.04 20.53
C ARG A 121 -24.96 -1.40 19.10
N HIS A 122 -23.69 -1.29 18.75
CA HIS A 122 -23.19 -1.50 17.39
C HIS A 122 -21.81 -2.15 17.39
N THR A 123 -21.55 -2.95 16.36
CA THR A 123 -20.24 -3.50 16.04
C THR A 123 -19.94 -3.19 14.59
N THR A 124 -18.77 -2.61 14.33
CA THR A 124 -18.35 -2.21 12.98
C THR A 124 -17.04 -2.91 12.64
N VAL A 125 -16.95 -3.38 11.40
CA VAL A 125 -15.73 -3.92 10.82
C VAL A 125 -15.34 -3.01 9.66
N GLN A 126 -14.05 -2.66 9.57
CA GLN A 126 -13.52 -1.82 8.50
C GLN A 126 -12.23 -2.43 7.96
N LEU A 127 -12.06 -2.36 6.64
CA LEU A 127 -10.78 -2.60 6.00
C LEU A 127 -10.04 -1.27 5.94
N ILE A 128 -8.90 -1.17 6.63
CA ILE A 128 -8.11 0.05 6.73
C ILE A 128 -6.80 -0.14 5.96
N GLN A 129 -6.51 0.79 5.06
CA GLN A 129 -5.22 0.86 4.38
C GLN A 129 -4.31 1.85 5.12
N VAL A 130 -3.16 1.38 5.60
CA VAL A 130 -2.13 2.24 6.22
C VAL A 130 -0.96 2.39 5.24
N ILE A 131 -0.63 3.63 4.89
CA ILE A 131 0.44 3.96 3.94
C ILE A 131 1.60 4.58 4.72
N HIS A 132 2.76 3.92 4.70
CA HIS A 132 3.99 4.45 5.28
C HIS A 132 4.88 5.02 4.17
N VAL A 133 5.03 6.34 4.14
CA VAL A 133 5.90 7.03 3.17
C VAL A 133 7.29 7.23 3.78
N ARG A 134 8.32 6.73 3.10
CA ARG A 134 9.72 7.03 3.42
C ARG A 134 10.32 7.83 2.27
N PHE A 135 10.77 9.04 2.55
CA PHE A 135 11.47 9.86 1.57
C PHE A 135 12.92 9.41 1.48
N VAL A 136 13.31 8.92 0.31
CA VAL A 136 14.71 8.63 -0.01
C VAL A 136 15.14 9.64 -1.06
N VAL A 137 16.11 10.48 -0.73
CA VAL A 137 16.78 11.32 -1.71
C VAL A 137 17.82 10.45 -2.38
N ILE A 138 17.54 9.99 -3.60
CA ILE A 138 18.52 9.33 -4.44
C ILE A 138 19.25 10.45 -5.19
N ALA A 139 20.46 10.77 -4.76
CA ALA A 139 21.35 11.73 -5.40
C ALA A 139 22.08 11.09 -6.59
#